data_AF-A0A7Y4WWM9-F1
#
_entry.id   AF-A0A7Y4WWM9-F1
#
_cell.length_a   1.000
_cell.length_b   1.000
_cell.length_c   1.000
_cell.angle_alpha   90.00
_cell.angle_beta   90.00
_cell.angle_gamma   90.00
#
_symmetry.space_group_name_H-M   'P 1'
#
loop_
_entity.id
_entity.type
_entity.pdbx_description
1 polymer ?
#
loop_
_entity_poly.entity_id
_entity_poly.type
_entity_poly.pdbx_seq_one_letter_code
_entity_poly.pdbx_strand_id
1 'polypeptide(L)'
;MPFKSKVAVTVRVISGIIVSLFGAVGLLFGLIAILDPVGTKMADDPDPFGTPPSRIESALLTLAFAVIAGIGVLIIWVATKKSDK
;
A
#
# COMPACT_ATOMS: atom_id res chain seq x y z
N MET A 1 -7.82 11.30 33.17
CA MET A 1 -8.54 11.19 31.88
C MET A 1 -7.94 10.09 30.99
N PRO A 2 -8.09 8.80 31.32
CA PRO A 2 -7.45 7.69 30.58
C PRO A 2 -8.15 7.30 29.26
N PHE A 3 -9.39 7.77 29.03
CA PHE A 3 -10.20 7.33 27.89
C PHE A 3 -9.70 7.88 26.53
N LYS A 4 -9.16 9.10 26.51
CA LYS A 4 -8.70 9.76 25.29
C LYS A 4 -7.43 9.12 24.69
N SER A 5 -6.60 8.46 25.50
CA SER A 5 -5.36 7.83 24.99
C SER A 5 -5.64 6.54 24.23
N LYS A 6 -6.58 5.70 24.71
CA LYS A 6 -6.94 4.44 24.03
C LYS A 6 -7.60 4.66 22.68
N VAL A 7 -8.46 5.68 22.58
CA VAL A 7 -9.09 6.07 21.31
C VAL A 7 -8.03 6.54 20.31
N ALA A 8 -7.06 7.35 20.75
CA ALA A 8 -5.99 7.84 19.87
C ALA A 8 -5.08 6.70 19.35
N VAL A 9 -4.79 5.69 20.18
CA VAL A 9 -4.04 4.49 19.73
C VAL A 9 -4.85 3.69 18.72
N THR A 10 -6.14 3.48 18.99
CA THR A 10 -7.04 2.73 18.10
C THR A 10 -7.13 3.38 16.72
N VAL A 11 -7.31 4.71 16.67
CA VAL A 11 -7.36 5.47 15.41
C VAL A 11 -6.05 5.31 14.63
N ARG A 12 -4.89 5.37 15.30
CA ARG A 12 -3.58 5.21 14.65
C ARG A 12 -3.37 3.82 14.08
N VAL A 13 -3.77 2.78 14.82
CA VAL A 13 -3.69 1.39 14.36
C VAL A 13 -4.58 1.20 13.13
N ILE A 14 -5.84 1.67 13.17
CA ILE A 14 -6.75 1.60 12.02
C ILE A 14 -6.15 2.33 10.81
N SER A 15 -5.62 3.55 10.98
CA SER A 15 -4.98 4.26 9.88
C SER A 15 -3.77 3.51 9.32
N GLY A 16 -2.96 2.90 10.18
CA GLY A 16 -1.80 2.10 9.75
C GLY A 16 -2.23 0.87 8.96
N ILE A 17 -3.31 0.19 9.38
CA ILE A 17 -3.89 -0.94 8.64
C ILE A 17 -4.36 -0.49 7.26
N ILE A 18 -5.13 0.59 7.16
CA ILE A 18 -5.62 1.11 5.88
C ILE A 18 -4.46 1.44 4.93
N VAL A 19 -3.43 2.15 5.43
CA VAL A 19 -2.23 2.50 4.63
C VAL A 19 -1.49 1.23 4.19
N SER A 20 -1.33 0.26 5.08
CA SER A 20 -0.65 -1.01 4.75
C SER A 20 -1.39 -1.82 3.69
N LEU A 21 -2.72 -1.89 3.78
CA LEU A 21 -3.56 -2.59 2.80
C LEU A 21 -3.52 -1.90 1.44
N PHE A 22 -3.63 -0.58 1.41
CA PHE A 22 -3.52 0.19 0.17
C PHE A 22 -2.16 -0.03 -0.51
N GLY A 23 -1.07 0.02 0.27
CA GLY A 23 0.27 -0.29 -0.22
C GLY A 23 0.39 -1.73 -0.73
N ALA A 24 -0.16 -2.71 -0.01
CA ALA A 24 -0.11 -4.12 -0.41
C ALA A 24 -0.87 -4.39 -1.72
N VAL A 25 -2.05 -3.79 -1.90
CA VAL A 25 -2.83 -3.90 -3.15
C VAL A 25 -2.03 -3.31 -4.30
N GLY A 26 -1.52 -2.08 -4.15
CA GLY A 26 -0.71 -1.45 -5.20
C GLY A 26 0.57 -2.23 -5.53
N LEU A 27 1.19 -2.89 -4.54
CA LEU A 27 2.34 -3.76 -4.74
C LEU A 27 1.96 -4.99 -5.58
N LEU A 28 0.83 -5.64 -5.28
CA LEU A 28 0.33 -6.76 -6.09
C LEU A 28 0.08 -6.36 -7.54
N PHE A 29 -0.62 -5.24 -7.78
CA PHE A 29 -0.83 -4.73 -9.13
C PHE A 29 0.49 -4.40 -9.84
N GLY A 30 1.43 -3.78 -9.13
CA GLY A 30 2.76 -3.48 -9.68
C GLY A 30 3.54 -4.74 -10.07
N LEU A 31 3.51 -5.79 -9.24
CA LEU A 31 4.13 -7.08 -9.56
C LEU A 31 3.48 -7.74 -10.77
N ILE A 32 2.15 -7.72 -10.86
CA ILE A 32 1.42 -8.23 -12.03
C ILE A 32 1.83 -7.45 -13.28
N ALA A 33 1.93 -6.12 -13.22
CA ALA A 33 2.37 -5.30 -14.34
C ALA A 33 3.82 -5.58 -14.79
N ILE A 34 4.71 -5.98 -13.87
CA ILE A 34 6.09 -6.37 -14.22
C ILE A 34 6.09 -7.74 -14.94
N LEU A 35 5.31 -8.70 -14.44
CA LEU A 35 5.26 -10.07 -14.96
C LEU A 35 4.47 -10.16 -16.28
N ASP A 36 3.34 -9.48 -16.35
CA ASP A 36 2.43 -9.43 -17.49
C ASP A 36 1.89 -8.00 -17.73
N PRO A 37 2.69 -7.13 -18.36
CA PRO A 37 2.28 -5.77 -18.70
C PRO A 37 1.16 -5.74 -19.74
N VAL A 38 1.10 -6.75 -20.63
CA VAL A 38 0.08 -6.83 -21.68
C VAL A 38 -1.28 -7.18 -21.06
N GLY A 39 -1.35 -8.21 -20.22
CA GLY A 39 -2.58 -8.57 -19.52
C GLY A 39 -3.07 -7.45 -18.60
N THR A 40 -2.14 -6.73 -17.95
CA THR A 40 -2.48 -5.55 -17.13
C THR A 40 -3.14 -4.45 -17.97
N LYS A 41 -2.64 -4.20 -19.19
CA LYS A 41 -3.22 -3.20 -20.10
C LYS A 41 -4.54 -3.66 -20.69
N MET A 42 -4.69 -4.94 -21.01
CA MET A 42 -5.95 -5.51 -21.49
C MET A 42 -7.07 -5.46 -20.45
N ALA A 43 -6.73 -5.44 -19.16
CA ALA A 43 -7.69 -5.25 -18.06
C ALA A 43 -8.04 -3.77 -17.80
N ASP A 44 -7.36 -2.83 -18.47
CA ASP A 44 -7.61 -1.39 -18.38
C ASP A 44 -8.77 -1.01 -19.31
N ASP A 45 -10.01 -1.12 -18.82
CA ASP A 45 -11.25 -0.81 -19.55
C ASP A 45 -11.23 0.52 -20.33
N PRO A 46 -10.63 1.62 -19.82
CA PRO A 46 -10.55 2.89 -20.55
C PRO A 46 -9.67 2.84 -21.82
N ASP A 47 -8.67 1.96 -21.89
CA ASP A 47 -7.73 1.89 -23.02
C ASP A 47 -7.04 0.51 -23.12
N PRO A 48 -7.77 -0.53 -23.57
CA PRO A 48 -7.27 -1.90 -23.57
C PRO A 48 -6.20 -2.19 -24.64
N PHE A 49 -6.04 -1.31 -25.63
CA PHE A 49 -5.12 -1.48 -26.75
C PHE A 49 -3.99 -0.43 -26.80
N GLY A 50 -3.90 0.43 -25.78
CA GLY A 50 -2.80 1.36 -25.64
C GLY A 50 -1.46 0.67 -25.38
N THR A 51 -0.39 1.47 -25.39
CA THR A 51 0.96 0.95 -25.11
C THR A 51 1.00 0.37 -23.69
N PRO A 52 1.45 -0.90 -23.52
CA PRO A 52 1.60 -1.49 -22.21
C PRO A 52 2.55 -0.68 -21.31
N PRO A 53 2.34 -0.68 -19.99
CA PRO A 53 3.23 0.03 -19.07
C PRO A 53 4.67 -0.48 -19.18
N SER A 54 5.63 0.43 -19.06
CA SER A 54 7.04 0.04 -19.11
C SER A 54 7.43 -0.72 -17.83
N ARG A 55 8.23 -1.78 -17.96
CA ARG A 55 8.66 -2.58 -16.79
C ARG A 55 9.43 -1.76 -15.76
N ILE A 56 10.17 -0.74 -16.20
CA ILE A 56 10.92 0.17 -15.32
C ILE A 56 9.95 1.03 -14.51
N GLU A 57 8.94 1.60 -15.15
CA GLU A 57 7.89 2.36 -14.48
C GLU A 57 7.09 1.50 -13.51
N SER A 58 6.71 0.28 -13.92
CA SER A 58 6.05 -0.68 -13.04
C SER A 58 6.92 -1.06 -11.83
N ALA A 59 8.23 -1.23 -12.00
CA ALA A 59 9.16 -1.49 -10.91
C ALA A 59 9.27 -0.31 -9.92
N LEU A 60 9.34 0.92 -10.44
CA LEU A 60 9.36 2.12 -9.60
C LEU A 60 8.05 2.31 -8.83
N LEU A 61 6.90 2.10 -9.48
CA LEU A 61 5.60 2.12 -8.84
C LEU A 61 5.46 1.02 -7.79
N THR A 62 5.91 -0.20 -8.09
CA THR A 62 5.93 -1.32 -7.13
C THR A 62 6.76 -0.98 -5.90
N LEU A 63 7.94 -0.38 -6.08
CA LEU A 63 8.79 0.08 -4.99
C LEU A 63 8.10 1.17 -4.16
N ALA A 64 7.43 2.13 -4.79
CA ALA A 64 6.69 3.17 -4.10
C ALA A 64 5.56 2.57 -3.23
N PHE A 65 4.79 1.63 -3.76
CA PHE A 65 3.75 0.94 -3.00
C PHE A 65 4.32 0.05 -1.88
N ALA A 66 5.49 -0.56 -2.07
CA ALA A 66 6.19 -1.28 -1.00
C ALA A 66 6.61 -0.34 0.15
N VAL A 67 7.08 0.87 -0.17
CA VAL A 67 7.39 1.90 0.84
C VAL A 67 6.12 2.31 1.58
N ILE A 68 5.01 2.55 0.88
CA ILE A 68 3.71 2.90 1.50
C ILE A 68 3.25 1.79 2.44
N ALA A 69 3.33 0.52 2.01
CA ALA A 69 3.00 -0.63 2.85
C ALA A 69 3.85 -0.67 4.12
N GLY A 70 5.17 -0.45 3.97
CA GLY A 70 6.12 -0.37 5.09
C GLY A 70 5.82 0.77 6.06
N ILE A 71 5.42 1.94 5.56
CA ILE A 71 5.00 3.07 6.41
C ILE A 71 3.77 2.68 7.23
N GLY A 72 2.78 2.01 6.63
CA GLY A 72 1.60 1.51 7.35
C GLY A 72 1.97 0.58 8.50
N VAL A 73 2.85 -0.39 8.25
CA VAL A 73 3.37 -1.31 9.27
C VAL A 73 4.12 -0.56 10.37
N LEU A 74 4.95 0.43 10.00
CA LEU A 74 5.68 1.25 10.96
C LEU A 74 4.74 2.05 11.86
N ILE A 75 3.66 2.62 11.31
CA ILE A 75 2.64 3.33 12.09
C ILE A 75 2.00 2.40 13.13
N ILE A 76 1.63 1.18 12.73
CA ILE A 76 1.07 0.17 13.63
C ILE A 76 2.07 -0.13 14.76
N TRP A 77 3.32 -0.41 14.40
CA TRP A 77 4.38 -0.77 15.36
C TRP A 77 4.69 0.34 16.36
N VAL A 78 4.76 1.60 15.91
CA VAL A 78 4.97 2.75 16.81
C VAL A 78 3.75 2.95 17.72
N ALA A 79 2.53 2.77 17.19
CA ALA A 79 1.31 2.93 17.96
C ALA A 79 1.17 1.88 19.07
N THR A 80 1.53 0.62 18.80
CA THR A 80 1.48 -0.47 19.79
C THR A 80 2.56 -0.32 20.85
N LYS A 81 3.82 -0.03 20.48
CA LYS A 81 4.89 0.20 21.46
C LYS A 81 4.62 1.36 22.43
N LYS A 82 3.87 2.37 22.01
CA LYS A 82 3.50 3.50 22.87
C LYS A 82 2.34 3.17 23.82
N SER A 83 1.60 2.09 23.56
CA SER A 83 0.54 1.61 24.45
C SER A 83 1.09 0.78 25.61
N ASP A 84 2.28 0.20 25.47
CA ASP A 84 2.91 -0.67 26.47
C ASP A 84 3.73 0.11 27.53
N LYS A 85 3.89 1.43 27.35
CA LYS A 85 4.56 2.35 28.29
C LYS A 85 3.55 3.25 28.98
#